data_AF-A0A8J5NIA8-F1
#
_entry.id   AF-A0A8J5NIA8-F1
#
_cell.length_a   1.000
_cell.length_b   1.000
_cell.length_c   1.000
_cell.angle_alpha   90.00
_cell.angle_beta   90.00
_cell.angle_gamma   90.00
#
_symmetry.space_group_name_H-M   'P 1'
#
loop_
_entity.id
_entity.type
_entity.pdbx_description
1 polymer ?
#
loop_
_entity_poly.entity_id
_entity_poly.type
_entity_poly.pdbx_seq_one_letter_code
_entity_poly.pdbx_strand_id
1 'polypeptide(L)'
;MTEQSKVPQTLEEFRGSEQVVDPPVKTVLPSIEPENWSSYGEICLAIFPTINKDKIVPFKKHFTESGGTWLFVQFKVPDHGVSQPYNEEGPKAAERRTKDAISVFKKEYPNFRKDHQIGPTYIGTVESAFQMDGVDRPVDYATISSTNVLTGNVATVISKGVTLHRWFVDKARSQGFMDGNENRGRKTAGAVVAETFEGVDPQKWHKEACGKDRREILGDAMENLSIP
;
A
#
# COMPACT_ATOMS: atom_id res chain seq x y z
N MET A 1 -28.66 11.00 12.77
CA MET A 1 -28.56 11.63 11.43
C MET A 1 -27.32 12.51 11.47
N THR A 2 -26.19 11.99 11.02
CA THR A 2 -24.96 12.76 10.83
C THR A 2 -25.21 13.71 9.66
N GLU A 3 -25.00 15.01 9.85
CA GLU A 3 -25.01 15.98 8.75
C GLU A 3 -24.09 15.46 7.65
N GLN A 4 -24.65 15.16 6.48
CA GLN A 4 -23.83 14.93 5.31
C GLN A 4 -23.10 16.25 5.04
N SER A 5 -21.79 16.28 5.27
CA SER A 5 -20.97 17.43 4.92
C SER A 5 -21.25 17.81 3.47
N LYS A 6 -21.31 19.10 3.15
CA LYS A 6 -21.45 19.57 1.77
C LYS A 6 -20.33 18.97 0.91
N VAL A 7 -20.65 18.44 -0.28
CA VAL A 7 -19.64 18.01 -1.26
C VAL A 7 -18.83 19.24 -1.69
N PRO A 8 -17.50 19.25 -1.53
CA PRO A 8 -16.67 20.36 -2.00
C PRO A 8 -16.85 20.59 -3.50
N GLN A 9 -17.13 21.83 -3.90
CA GLN A 9 -17.35 22.24 -5.30
C GLN A 9 -16.15 22.95 -5.90
N THR A 10 -15.23 23.47 -5.08
CA THR A 10 -13.98 24.10 -5.52
C THR A 10 -12.77 23.48 -4.81
N LEU A 11 -11.58 23.72 -5.35
CA LEU A 11 -10.33 23.27 -4.70
C LEU A 11 -10.13 23.94 -3.34
N GLU A 12 -10.53 25.21 -3.20
CA GLU A 12 -10.50 25.92 -1.91
C GLU A 12 -11.43 25.27 -0.88
N GLU A 13 -12.63 24.83 -1.28
CA GLU A 13 -13.53 24.09 -0.39
C GLU A 13 -12.99 22.68 -0.06
N PHE A 14 -12.23 22.06 -0.97
CA PHE A 14 -11.64 20.75 -0.75
C PHE A 14 -10.44 20.80 0.20
N ARG A 15 -9.68 21.90 0.17
CA ARG A 15 -8.48 22.06 0.98
C ARG A 15 -8.81 22.05 2.48
N GLY A 16 -8.20 21.12 3.22
CA GLY A 16 -8.46 20.93 4.64
C GLY A 16 -9.84 20.37 4.99
N SER A 17 -10.62 19.93 3.99
CA SER A 17 -11.95 19.34 4.21
C SER A 17 -11.91 17.91 4.74
N GLU A 18 -10.75 17.26 4.63
CA GLU A 18 -10.52 15.89 5.04
C GLU A 18 -9.55 15.81 6.22
N GLN A 19 -9.64 14.71 6.96
CA GLN A 19 -8.91 14.52 8.22
C GLN A 19 -8.04 13.28 8.16
N VAL A 20 -6.86 13.39 8.78
CA VAL A 20 -6.06 12.20 9.12
C VAL A 20 -6.69 11.55 10.35
N VAL A 21 -7.03 10.28 10.24
CA VAL A 21 -7.67 9.49 11.30
C VAL A 21 -6.80 8.30 11.68
N ASP A 22 -7.07 7.72 12.84
CA ASP A 22 -6.41 6.48 13.25
C ASP A 22 -6.70 5.34 12.26
N PRO A 23 -5.86 4.28 12.24
CA PRO A 23 -6.05 3.14 11.35
C PRO A 23 -7.49 2.60 11.43
N PRO A 24 -8.22 2.51 10.30
CA PRO A 24 -9.64 2.16 10.32
C PRO A 24 -9.87 0.65 10.54
N VAL A 25 -8.81 -0.16 10.49
CA VAL A 25 -8.84 -1.61 10.67
C VAL A 25 -7.62 -2.08 11.46
N LYS A 26 -7.70 -3.29 12.02
CA LYS A 26 -6.61 -3.94 12.77
C LYS A 26 -6.08 -5.20 12.07
N THR A 27 -6.04 -5.17 10.74
CA THR A 27 -5.71 -6.36 9.95
C THR A 27 -4.25 -6.78 10.14
N VAL A 28 -4.05 -8.08 10.36
CA VAL A 28 -2.75 -8.74 10.31
C VAL A 28 -2.80 -9.71 9.13
N LEU A 29 -1.84 -9.61 8.21
CA LEU A 29 -1.75 -10.56 7.11
C LEU A 29 -1.31 -11.93 7.64
N PRO A 30 -1.86 -13.03 7.08
CA PRO A 30 -1.43 -14.37 7.46
C PRO A 30 0.02 -14.61 7.04
N SER A 31 0.71 -15.49 7.77
CA SER A 31 1.98 -16.05 7.31
C SER A 31 1.82 -16.72 5.94
N ILE A 32 2.91 -16.75 5.17
CA ILE A 32 2.97 -17.47 3.89
C ILE A 32 3.70 -18.79 4.04
N GLU A 33 3.58 -19.66 3.04
CA GLU A 33 4.43 -20.85 2.99
C GLU A 33 5.91 -20.43 2.86
N PRO A 34 6.80 -20.95 3.72
CA PRO A 34 8.22 -20.67 3.63
C PRO A 34 8.81 -21.20 2.32
N GLU A 35 9.71 -20.41 1.74
CA GLU A 35 10.44 -20.80 0.55
C GLU A 35 11.73 -21.56 0.89
N ASN A 36 11.98 -22.68 0.23
CA ASN A 36 13.18 -23.51 0.39
C ASN A 36 14.40 -22.94 -0.35
N TRP A 37 14.68 -21.68 -0.08
CA TRP A 37 15.69 -20.87 -0.76
C TRP A 37 17.03 -20.92 -0.01
N SER A 38 18.07 -21.47 -0.65
CA SER A 38 19.39 -21.59 -0.02
C SER A 38 19.93 -20.25 0.48
N SER A 39 20.40 -20.16 1.72
CA SER A 39 21.12 -18.98 2.22
C SER A 39 22.58 -19.04 1.77
N TYR A 40 23.11 -17.93 1.23
CA TYR A 40 24.48 -17.86 0.68
C TYR A 40 25.41 -16.91 1.44
N GLY A 41 24.92 -16.20 2.46
CA GLY A 41 25.74 -15.26 3.23
C GLY A 41 24.91 -14.46 4.24
N GLU A 42 25.41 -13.30 4.65
CA GLU A 42 24.78 -12.42 5.65
C GLU A 42 24.14 -11.16 5.03
N ILE A 43 24.30 -10.94 3.71
CA ILE A 43 23.68 -9.79 3.05
C ILE A 43 22.17 -10.00 3.00
N CYS A 44 21.43 -9.04 3.56
CA CYS A 44 19.98 -9.02 3.53
C CYS A 44 19.49 -8.48 2.18
N LEU A 45 18.48 -9.13 1.61
CA LEU A 45 17.80 -8.65 0.40
C LEU A 45 16.41 -8.14 0.77
N ALA A 46 16.07 -6.93 0.33
CA ALA A 46 14.70 -6.41 0.36
C ALA A 46 14.18 -6.25 -1.08
N ILE A 47 13.03 -6.89 -1.34
CA ILE A 47 12.33 -6.88 -2.62
C ILE A 47 11.09 -5.99 -2.51
N PHE A 48 10.92 -5.09 -3.47
CA PHE A 48 9.73 -4.23 -3.59
C PHE A 48 8.97 -4.55 -4.88
N PRO A 49 7.72 -5.08 -4.80
CA PRO A 49 6.89 -5.39 -5.96
C PRO A 49 6.19 -4.15 -6.53
N THR A 50 6.92 -3.04 -6.60
CA THR A 50 6.47 -1.78 -7.20
C THR A 50 7.70 -0.95 -7.61
N ILE A 51 7.48 0.00 -8.51
CA ILE A 51 8.48 1.05 -8.84
C ILE A 51 8.09 2.41 -8.26
N ASN A 52 6.98 2.49 -7.51
CA ASN A 52 6.52 3.75 -6.92
C ASN A 52 7.45 4.18 -5.78
N LYS A 53 8.18 5.28 -6.00
CA LYS A 53 9.15 5.82 -5.04
C LYS A 53 8.52 6.23 -3.70
N ASP A 54 7.26 6.66 -3.69
CA ASP A 54 6.56 7.04 -2.45
C ASP A 54 6.33 5.86 -1.51
N LYS A 55 6.22 4.65 -2.06
CA LYS A 55 6.13 3.39 -1.29
C LYS A 55 7.50 2.86 -0.89
N ILE A 56 8.50 3.01 -1.77
CA ILE A 56 9.83 2.37 -1.62
C ILE A 56 10.74 3.14 -0.68
N VAL A 57 10.75 4.49 -0.76
CA VAL A 57 11.69 5.30 0.02
C VAL A 57 11.53 5.08 1.53
N PRO A 58 10.30 5.08 2.10
CA PRO A 58 10.10 4.75 3.51
C PRO A 58 10.65 3.37 3.88
N PHE A 59 10.46 2.35 3.04
CA PHE A 59 10.97 1.00 3.32
C PHE A 59 12.50 0.95 3.31
N LYS A 60 13.14 1.57 2.30
CA LYS A 60 14.61 1.59 2.23
C LYS A 60 15.20 2.25 3.46
N LYS A 61 14.60 3.34 3.93
CA LYS A 61 14.98 4.00 5.18
C LYS A 61 14.84 3.03 6.35
N HIS A 62 13.66 2.42 6.53
CA HIS A 62 13.37 1.48 7.61
C HIS A 62 14.35 0.30 7.67
N PHE A 63 14.61 -0.38 6.54
CA PHE A 63 15.57 -1.48 6.49
C PHE A 63 17.01 -1.02 6.73
N THR A 64 17.41 0.15 6.23
CA THR A 64 18.77 0.65 6.47
C THR A 64 18.97 0.98 7.95
N GLU A 65 17.95 1.54 8.61
CA GLU A 65 18.00 1.92 10.03
C GLU A 65 17.93 0.72 10.99
N SER A 66 17.44 -0.44 10.54
CA SER A 66 17.45 -1.67 11.36
C SER A 66 18.85 -2.28 11.54
N GLY A 67 19.86 -1.76 10.83
CA GLY A 67 21.19 -2.34 10.77
C GLY A 67 21.28 -3.52 9.79
N GLY A 68 22.51 -4.00 9.58
CA GLY A 68 22.84 -5.02 8.59
C GLY A 68 23.22 -4.44 7.21
N THR A 69 23.69 -5.31 6.32
CA THR A 69 24.06 -4.94 4.95
C THR A 69 22.91 -5.28 4.01
N TRP A 70 22.34 -4.27 3.35
CA TRP A 70 21.14 -4.43 2.53
C TRP A 70 21.40 -4.26 1.04
N LEU A 71 20.81 -5.15 0.25
CA LEU A 71 20.59 -4.95 -1.17
C LEU A 71 19.09 -4.78 -1.42
N PHE A 72 18.77 -3.87 -2.35
CA PHE A 72 17.39 -3.53 -2.68
C PHE A 72 17.10 -3.85 -4.13
N VAL A 73 16.08 -4.66 -4.37
CA VAL A 73 15.57 -4.98 -5.70
C VAL A 73 14.14 -4.47 -5.81
N GLN A 74 13.81 -3.85 -6.93
CA GLN A 74 12.46 -3.35 -7.19
C GLN A 74 12.04 -3.66 -8.62
N PHE A 75 10.82 -4.18 -8.79
CA PHE A 75 10.26 -4.50 -10.09
C PHE A 75 8.73 -4.42 -10.03
N LYS A 76 8.08 -4.36 -11.20
CA LYS A 76 6.63 -4.45 -11.28
C LYS A 76 6.21 -5.92 -11.27
N VAL A 77 5.24 -6.25 -10.43
CA VAL A 77 4.50 -7.52 -10.51
C VAL A 77 3.29 -7.38 -11.46
N PRO A 78 2.69 -8.47 -11.93
CA PRO A 78 1.48 -8.43 -12.75
C PRO A 78 0.38 -7.54 -12.16
N ASP A 79 -0.29 -6.79 -13.04
CA ASP A 79 -1.46 -6.00 -12.67
C ASP A 79 -2.70 -6.88 -12.81
N HIS A 80 -3.44 -7.05 -11.71
CA HIS A 80 -4.69 -7.81 -11.66
C HIS A 80 -5.90 -6.95 -12.05
N GLY A 81 -5.66 -5.74 -12.56
CA GLY A 81 -6.69 -4.80 -13.06
C GLY A 81 -7.49 -4.10 -11.97
N VAL A 82 -7.17 -4.33 -10.69
CA VAL A 82 -7.84 -3.71 -9.55
C VAL A 82 -7.18 -2.36 -9.27
N SER A 83 -7.71 -1.29 -9.87
CA SER A 83 -7.23 0.07 -9.64
C SER A 83 -7.45 0.53 -8.20
N GLN A 84 -8.62 0.21 -7.61
CA GLN A 84 -9.01 0.66 -6.28
C GLN A 84 -9.57 -0.49 -5.44
N PRO A 85 -8.78 -1.07 -4.54
CA PRO A 85 -9.30 -1.99 -3.53
C PRO A 85 -10.18 -1.23 -2.51
N TYR A 86 -11.24 -1.88 -2.06
CA TYR A 86 -12.06 -1.47 -0.92
C TYR A 86 -12.06 -2.56 0.16
N ASN A 87 -12.27 -2.16 1.41
CA ASN A 87 -12.46 -3.06 2.54
C ASN A 87 -11.36 -4.14 2.61
N GLU A 88 -11.74 -5.42 2.65
CA GLU A 88 -10.81 -6.55 2.77
C GLU A 88 -10.00 -6.85 1.50
N GLU A 89 -10.33 -6.25 0.36
CA GLU A 89 -9.52 -6.43 -0.85
C GLU A 89 -8.18 -5.72 -0.79
N GLY A 90 -8.01 -4.72 0.10
CA GLY A 90 -6.71 -4.10 0.37
C GLY A 90 -5.68 -5.10 0.89
N PRO A 91 -5.93 -5.73 2.06
CA PRO A 91 -5.09 -6.79 2.59
C PRO A 91 -4.86 -7.97 1.62
N LYS A 92 -5.92 -8.43 0.93
CA LYS A 92 -5.79 -9.51 -0.07
C LYS A 92 -4.90 -9.11 -1.24
N ALA A 93 -4.91 -7.83 -1.65
CA ALA A 93 -4.02 -7.32 -2.69
C ALA A 93 -2.56 -7.33 -2.24
N ALA A 94 -2.28 -6.98 -0.98
CA ALA A 94 -0.93 -7.05 -0.42
C ALA A 94 -0.40 -8.48 -0.44
N GLU A 95 -1.20 -9.46 -0.01
CA GLU A 95 -0.85 -10.88 -0.03
C GLU A 95 -0.55 -11.38 -1.46
N ARG A 96 -1.43 -11.06 -2.42
CA ARG A 96 -1.21 -11.41 -3.83
C ARG A 96 0.09 -10.82 -4.36
N ARG A 97 0.38 -9.55 -4.09
CA ARG A 97 1.63 -8.90 -4.53
C ARG A 97 2.86 -9.57 -3.96
N THR A 98 2.82 -10.03 -2.71
CA THR A 98 3.93 -10.81 -2.12
C THR A 98 4.15 -12.11 -2.91
N LYS A 99 3.08 -12.87 -3.18
CA LYS A 99 3.15 -14.13 -3.95
C LYS A 99 3.67 -13.90 -5.37
N ASP A 100 3.20 -12.85 -6.04
CA ASP A 100 3.69 -12.48 -7.36
C ASP A 100 5.16 -12.08 -7.33
N ALA A 101 5.61 -11.37 -6.30
CA ALA A 101 7.01 -10.98 -6.13
C ALA A 101 7.93 -12.20 -6.04
N ILE A 102 7.54 -13.22 -5.28
CA ILE A 102 8.27 -14.48 -5.17
C ILE A 102 8.41 -15.14 -6.55
N SER A 103 7.29 -15.26 -7.28
CA SER A 103 7.25 -15.88 -8.60
C SER A 103 8.14 -15.15 -9.62
N VAL A 104 8.00 -13.82 -9.69
CA VAL A 104 8.81 -12.99 -10.59
C VAL A 104 10.28 -13.06 -10.21
N PHE A 105 10.62 -12.97 -8.92
CA PHE A 105 12.00 -13.01 -8.48
C PHE A 105 12.70 -14.33 -8.84
N LYS A 106 12.04 -15.48 -8.60
CA LYS A 106 12.56 -16.80 -9.01
C LYS A 106 12.86 -16.87 -10.50
N LYS A 107 11.96 -16.32 -11.32
CA LYS A 107 12.04 -16.38 -12.77
C LYS A 107 13.12 -15.45 -13.33
N GLU A 108 13.17 -14.21 -12.85
CA GLU A 108 14.00 -13.15 -13.44
C GLU A 108 15.39 -13.03 -12.79
N TYR A 109 15.55 -13.52 -11.56
CA TYR A 109 16.78 -13.38 -10.76
C TYR A 109 17.29 -14.73 -10.21
N PRO A 110 17.38 -15.80 -11.03
CA PRO A 110 17.59 -17.17 -10.53
C PRO A 110 18.92 -17.37 -9.77
N ASN A 111 19.97 -16.63 -10.14
CA ASN A 111 21.29 -16.73 -9.50
C ASN A 111 21.60 -15.56 -8.56
N PHE A 112 20.75 -14.53 -8.50
CA PHE A 112 21.03 -13.27 -7.81
C PHE A 112 21.43 -13.49 -6.34
N ARG A 113 20.73 -14.40 -5.65
CA ARG A 113 21.04 -14.68 -4.23
C ARG A 113 22.43 -15.29 -4.05
N LYS A 114 22.87 -16.14 -4.96
CA LYS A 114 24.22 -16.74 -4.92
C LYS A 114 25.28 -15.70 -5.28
N ASP A 115 25.08 -14.98 -6.38
CA ASP A 115 26.05 -14.03 -6.93
C ASP A 115 26.32 -12.86 -5.97
N HIS A 116 25.31 -12.50 -5.16
CA HIS A 116 25.38 -11.42 -4.17
C HIS A 116 25.50 -11.90 -2.72
N GLN A 117 25.76 -13.19 -2.47
CA GLN A 117 25.92 -13.75 -1.11
C GLN A 117 24.75 -13.39 -0.18
N ILE A 118 23.53 -13.45 -0.73
CA ILE A 118 22.30 -13.14 0.00
C ILE A 118 21.96 -14.26 0.97
N GLY A 119 21.73 -13.90 2.22
CA GLY A 119 21.11 -14.79 3.19
C GLY A 119 19.61 -14.50 3.33
N PRO A 120 19.20 -13.68 4.33
CA PRO A 120 17.81 -13.31 4.53
C PRO A 120 17.21 -12.56 3.34
N THR A 121 15.98 -12.90 2.98
CA THR A 121 15.22 -12.19 1.95
C THR A 121 13.87 -11.74 2.50
N TYR A 122 13.57 -10.46 2.31
CA TYR A 122 12.34 -9.81 2.74
C TYR A 122 11.60 -9.24 1.54
N ILE A 123 10.27 -9.29 1.58
CA ILE A 123 9.40 -8.62 0.62
C ILE A 123 8.63 -7.52 1.35
N GLY A 124 8.86 -6.28 0.97
CA GLY A 124 8.14 -5.11 1.50
C GLY A 124 6.98 -4.72 0.58
N THR A 125 5.75 -4.75 1.08
CA THR A 125 4.55 -4.35 0.32
C THR A 125 3.82 -3.18 0.97
N VAL A 126 3.27 -2.29 0.15
CA VAL A 126 2.35 -1.22 0.58
C VAL A 126 1.16 -1.24 -0.38
N GLU A 127 -0.02 -1.61 0.10
CA GLU A 127 -1.25 -1.56 -0.70
C GLU A 127 -2.28 -0.62 -0.10
N SER A 128 -2.73 0.31 -0.93
CA SER A 128 -3.71 1.33 -0.57
C SER A 128 -5.12 0.82 -0.82
N ALA A 129 -6.04 1.11 0.08
CA ALA A 129 -7.44 0.75 -0.04
C ALA A 129 -8.32 1.77 0.67
N PHE A 130 -9.60 1.82 0.29
CA PHE A 130 -10.61 2.56 1.06
C PHE A 130 -11.35 1.61 2.00
N GLN A 131 -11.36 1.90 3.29
CA GLN A 131 -12.32 1.30 4.21
C GLN A 131 -13.65 2.03 4.05
N MET A 132 -14.70 1.27 3.75
CA MET A 132 -16.08 1.74 3.58
C MET A 132 -16.97 1.23 4.71
N ASP A 133 -16.70 0.00 5.17
CA ASP A 133 -17.55 -0.68 6.14
C ASP A 133 -17.13 -0.31 7.57
N GLY A 134 -18.10 -0.10 8.46
CA GLY A 134 -17.83 0.19 9.86
C GLY A 134 -17.17 1.55 10.14
N VAL A 135 -17.17 2.46 9.16
CA VAL A 135 -16.66 3.83 9.29
C VAL A 135 -17.73 4.84 8.86
N ASP A 136 -17.78 6.00 9.52
CA ASP A 136 -18.77 7.05 9.21
C ASP A 136 -18.51 7.71 7.85
N ARG A 137 -17.24 7.85 7.49
CA ARG A 137 -16.77 8.36 6.20
C ARG A 137 -15.76 7.38 5.61
N PRO A 138 -15.72 7.21 4.28
CA PRO A 138 -14.66 6.43 3.64
C PRO A 138 -13.28 6.89 4.07
N VAL A 139 -12.41 5.93 4.35
CA VAL A 139 -11.04 6.19 4.81
C VAL A 139 -10.06 5.53 3.87
N ASP A 140 -9.24 6.31 3.16
CA ASP A 140 -8.09 5.78 2.43
C ASP A 140 -6.96 5.47 3.39
N TYR A 141 -6.52 4.22 3.42
CA TYR A 141 -5.44 3.74 4.27
C TYR A 141 -4.49 2.87 3.45
N ALA A 142 -3.38 2.45 4.05
CA ALA A 142 -2.50 1.45 3.46
C ALA A 142 -2.25 0.28 4.41
N THR A 143 -2.30 -0.93 3.86
CA THR A 143 -1.72 -2.12 4.48
C THR A 143 -0.24 -2.17 4.11
N ILE A 144 0.64 -2.15 5.10
CA ILE A 144 2.08 -2.21 4.92
C ILE A 144 2.57 -3.51 5.54
N SER A 145 3.34 -4.30 4.81
CA SER A 145 3.90 -5.54 5.35
C SER A 145 5.34 -5.78 4.95
N SER A 146 6.07 -6.44 5.84
CA SER A 146 7.37 -7.06 5.56
C SER A 146 7.20 -8.56 5.71
N THR A 147 7.62 -9.33 4.72
CA THR A 147 7.52 -10.80 4.73
C THR A 147 8.91 -11.41 4.64
N ASN A 148 9.30 -12.22 5.63
CA ASN A 148 10.50 -13.02 5.57
C ASN A 148 10.23 -14.27 4.73
N VAL A 149 10.85 -14.34 3.56
CA VAL A 149 10.56 -15.37 2.56
C VAL A 149 11.02 -16.75 3.02
N LEU A 150 12.05 -16.83 3.88
CA LEU A 150 12.62 -18.09 4.34
C LEU A 150 11.85 -18.71 5.51
N THR A 151 11.20 -17.89 6.34
CA THR A 151 10.43 -18.35 7.50
C THR A 151 8.93 -18.30 7.27
N GLY A 152 8.48 -17.57 6.25
CA GLY A 152 7.07 -17.29 5.99
C GLY A 152 6.45 -16.28 6.96
N ASN A 153 7.21 -15.75 7.91
CA ASN A 153 6.70 -14.78 8.88
C ASN A 153 6.37 -13.46 8.22
N VAL A 154 5.25 -12.86 8.63
CA VAL A 154 4.78 -11.58 8.11
C VAL A 154 4.58 -10.61 9.26
N ALA A 155 5.26 -9.46 9.20
CA ALA A 155 4.95 -8.30 10.00
C ALA A 155 4.01 -7.39 9.22
N THR A 156 2.95 -6.90 9.87
CA THR A 156 1.96 -6.01 9.24
C THR A 156 1.72 -4.79 10.12
N VAL A 157 1.62 -3.63 9.49
CA VAL A 157 1.10 -2.40 10.10
C VAL A 157 0.07 -1.77 9.16
N ILE A 158 -0.95 -1.16 9.74
CA ILE A 158 -1.94 -0.37 9.01
C ILE A 158 -1.63 1.09 9.21
N SER A 159 -1.51 1.85 8.12
CA SER A 159 -1.25 3.29 8.24
C SER A 159 -2.43 4.01 8.87
N LYS A 160 -2.17 5.22 9.39
CA LYS A 160 -3.24 6.21 9.56
C LYS A 160 -4.00 6.39 8.25
N GLY A 161 -5.28 6.69 8.37
CA GLY A 161 -6.16 6.89 7.23
C GLY A 161 -6.35 8.36 6.91
N VAL A 162 -6.81 8.67 5.69
CA VAL A 162 -7.34 10.00 5.34
C VAL A 162 -8.77 9.83 4.90
N THR A 163 -9.67 10.59 5.53
CA THR A 163 -11.08 10.58 5.13
C THR A 163 -11.21 11.08 3.69
N LEU A 164 -12.26 10.64 2.99
CA LEU A 164 -12.67 11.27 1.75
C LEU A 164 -14.18 11.39 1.72
N HIS A 165 -14.67 12.55 1.25
CA HIS A 165 -16.08 12.75 1.05
C HIS A 165 -16.70 11.62 0.23
N ARG A 166 -17.78 11.01 0.75
CA ARG A 166 -18.40 9.79 0.21
C ARG A 166 -18.71 9.89 -1.29
N TRP A 167 -19.14 11.06 -1.74
CA TRP A 167 -19.42 11.34 -3.16
C TRP A 167 -18.25 10.99 -4.10
N PHE A 168 -17.00 11.31 -3.77
CA PHE A 168 -15.86 10.98 -4.64
C PHE A 168 -15.67 9.47 -4.80
N VAL A 169 -15.85 8.75 -3.71
CA VAL A 169 -15.71 7.29 -3.69
C VAL A 169 -16.87 6.63 -4.42
N ASP A 170 -18.11 7.07 -4.19
CA ASP A 170 -19.28 6.54 -4.91
C ASP A 170 -19.22 6.86 -6.41
N LYS A 171 -18.72 8.05 -6.79
CA LYS A 171 -18.47 8.41 -8.19
C LYS A 171 -17.40 7.53 -8.84
N ALA A 172 -16.36 7.16 -8.11
CA ALA A 172 -15.35 6.21 -8.59
C ALA A 172 -15.95 4.80 -8.76
N ARG A 173 -16.73 4.34 -7.77
CA ARG A 173 -17.46 3.06 -7.80
C ARG A 173 -18.45 3.00 -8.98
N SER A 174 -19.08 4.11 -9.34
CA SER A 174 -20.01 4.18 -10.48
C SER A 174 -19.35 3.90 -11.84
N GLN A 175 -18.01 3.86 -11.91
CA GLN A 175 -17.25 3.50 -13.11
C GLN A 175 -17.06 1.98 -13.26
N GLY A 176 -17.66 1.22 -12.36
CA GLY A 176 -17.72 -0.23 -12.42
C GLY A 176 -16.62 -0.94 -11.63
N PHE A 177 -16.76 -2.25 -11.64
CA PHE A 177 -15.99 -3.16 -10.80
C PHE A 177 -15.30 -4.25 -11.63
N MET A 178 -14.17 -4.74 -11.14
CA MET A 178 -13.48 -5.90 -11.71
C MET A 178 -14.22 -7.18 -11.34
N ASP A 179 -14.50 -8.01 -12.33
CA ASP A 179 -15.16 -9.31 -12.19
C ASP A 179 -16.49 -9.27 -11.41
N GLY A 180 -17.19 -8.12 -11.43
CA GLY A 180 -18.42 -7.90 -10.67
C GLY A 180 -18.22 -7.79 -9.15
N ASN A 181 -16.99 -7.78 -8.64
CA ASN A 181 -16.71 -7.67 -7.21
C ASN A 181 -16.70 -6.20 -6.76
N GLU A 182 -17.68 -5.80 -5.95
CA GLU A 182 -17.83 -4.43 -5.46
C GLU A 182 -16.66 -3.90 -4.62
N ASN A 183 -15.79 -4.78 -4.11
CA ASN A 183 -14.58 -4.40 -3.41
C ASN A 183 -13.37 -4.18 -4.35
N ARG A 184 -13.57 -4.28 -5.67
CA ARG A 184 -12.52 -4.11 -6.69
C ARG A 184 -12.91 -3.04 -7.72
N GLY A 185 -12.70 -1.77 -7.39
CA GLY A 185 -13.01 -0.65 -8.29
C GLY A 185 -12.08 -0.54 -9.48
N ARG A 186 -12.64 -0.18 -10.65
CA ARG A 186 -11.89 0.09 -11.88
C ARG A 186 -11.24 1.47 -11.92
N LYS A 187 -11.73 2.40 -11.11
CA LYS A 187 -11.23 3.77 -11.00
C LYS A 187 -10.92 4.11 -9.54
N THR A 188 -9.85 4.86 -9.33
CA THR A 188 -9.48 5.36 -7.99
C THR A 188 -10.28 6.60 -7.64
N ALA A 189 -10.56 6.79 -6.34
CA ALA A 189 -11.21 8.01 -5.89
C ALA A 189 -10.31 9.23 -6.10
N GLY A 190 -8.98 9.07 -5.97
CA GLY A 190 -8.02 10.14 -6.29
C GLY A 190 -8.09 10.62 -7.75
N ALA A 191 -8.37 9.72 -8.71
CA ALA A 191 -8.62 10.12 -10.10
C ALA A 191 -9.89 10.97 -10.23
N VAL A 192 -10.95 10.64 -9.48
CA VAL A 192 -12.18 11.45 -9.46
C VAL A 192 -11.92 12.82 -8.82
N VAL A 193 -11.11 12.89 -7.75
CA VAL A 193 -10.70 14.17 -7.15
C VAL A 193 -9.97 15.04 -8.17
N ALA A 194 -8.97 14.48 -8.87
CA ALA A 194 -8.21 15.20 -9.90
C ALA A 194 -9.05 15.64 -11.10
N GLU A 195 -10.08 14.88 -11.47
CA GLU A 195 -11.05 15.29 -12.49
C GLU A 195 -11.99 16.41 -12.02
N THR A 196 -12.24 16.49 -10.71
CA THR A 196 -13.12 17.50 -10.12
C THR A 196 -12.40 18.81 -9.89
N PHE A 197 -11.11 18.76 -9.52
CA PHE A 197 -10.30 19.92 -9.17
C PHE A 197 -9.06 20.03 -10.04
N GLU A 198 -9.03 21.03 -10.92
CA GLU A 198 -7.90 21.30 -11.80
C GLU A 198 -6.60 21.50 -10.99
N GLY A 199 -5.51 20.88 -11.47
CA GLY A 199 -4.19 20.97 -10.84
C GLY A 199 -3.92 19.98 -9.70
N VAL A 200 -4.91 19.17 -9.28
CA VAL A 200 -4.70 18.13 -8.27
C VAL A 200 -4.09 16.88 -8.88
N ASP A 201 -2.98 16.40 -8.31
CA ASP A 201 -2.37 15.12 -8.67
C ASP A 201 -3.19 13.96 -8.05
N PRO A 202 -3.70 13.01 -8.86
CA PRO A 202 -4.54 11.92 -8.38
C PRO A 202 -3.85 10.97 -7.38
N GLN A 203 -2.52 11.01 -7.28
CA GLN A 203 -1.73 10.23 -6.31
C GLN A 203 -1.32 11.03 -5.08
N LYS A 204 -1.49 12.36 -5.09
CA LYS A 204 -1.04 13.27 -4.01
C LYS A 204 -2.14 14.19 -3.47
N TRP A 205 -3.40 13.89 -3.77
CA TRP A 205 -4.55 14.65 -3.31
C TRP A 205 -4.61 14.83 -1.79
N HIS A 206 -4.00 13.91 -1.02
CA HIS A 206 -3.92 13.98 0.45
C HIS A 206 -3.37 15.31 0.96
N LYS A 207 -2.35 15.85 0.29
CA LYS A 207 -1.71 17.11 0.69
C LYS A 207 -2.69 18.27 0.60
N GLU A 208 -3.46 18.33 -0.48
CA GLU A 208 -4.52 19.33 -0.63
C GLU A 208 -5.62 19.10 0.40
N ALA A 209 -6.06 17.85 0.56
CA ALA A 209 -7.24 17.51 1.36
C ALA A 209 -7.05 17.67 2.88
N CYS A 210 -5.88 17.32 3.42
CA CYS A 210 -5.62 17.28 4.86
C CYS A 210 -4.28 17.89 5.28
N GLY A 211 -3.55 18.53 4.35
CA GLY A 211 -2.26 19.17 4.62
C GLY A 211 -1.08 18.21 4.78
N LYS A 212 -1.30 16.88 4.71
CA LYS A 212 -0.27 15.87 4.92
C LYS A 212 0.00 15.06 3.65
N ASP A 213 1.28 14.96 3.27
CA ASP A 213 1.71 14.16 2.13
C ASP A 213 1.55 12.65 2.43
N ARG A 214 1.10 11.88 1.44
CA ARG A 214 0.92 10.42 1.63
C ARG A 214 2.21 9.72 2.05
N ARG A 215 3.35 10.18 1.53
CA ARG A 215 4.66 9.63 1.91
C ARG A 215 4.93 9.76 3.41
N GLU A 216 4.51 10.87 4.03
CA GLU A 216 4.66 11.08 5.48
C GLU A 216 3.76 10.13 6.26
N ILE A 217 2.50 9.96 5.84
CA ILE A 217 1.56 9.01 6.46
C ILE A 217 2.11 7.58 6.43
N LEU A 218 2.71 7.17 5.31
CA LEU A 218 3.35 5.87 5.17
C LEU A 218 4.63 5.76 6.02
N GLY A 219 5.41 6.85 6.10
CA GLY A 219 6.60 6.93 6.94
C GLY A 219 6.31 6.66 8.41
N ASP A 220 5.33 7.37 8.98
CA ASP A 220 4.92 7.20 10.40
C ASP A 220 4.51 5.75 10.71
N ALA A 221 3.82 5.10 9.76
CA ALA A 221 3.38 3.72 9.95
C ALA A 221 4.57 2.75 9.96
N MET A 222 5.59 2.98 9.11
CA MET A 222 6.77 2.13 9.03
C MET A 222 7.66 2.17 10.27
N GLU A 223 7.63 3.25 11.05
CA GLU A 223 8.34 3.31 12.34
C GLU A 223 7.87 2.21 13.32
N ASN A 224 6.64 1.72 13.15
CA ASN A 224 6.03 0.68 13.96
C ASN A 224 6.07 -0.71 13.28
N LEU A 225 6.63 -0.82 12.08
CA LEU A 225 6.76 -2.10 11.40
C LEU A 225 7.97 -2.86 11.96
N SER A 226 7.80 -4.11 12.37
CA SER A 226 8.93 -4.97 12.71
C SER A 226 9.50 -5.67 11.48
N ILE A 227 10.79 -6.02 11.51
CA ILE A 227 11.38 -6.94 10.52
C ILE A 227 11.24 -8.37 11.07
N PRO A 228 10.51 -9.27 10.38
CA PRO A 228 10.10 -10.57 10.92
C PRO A 228 11.07 -11.75 10.71
#